data_AF-W4L653-F1
#
_entry.id   AF-W4L653-F1
#
_cell.length_a   1.000
_cell.length_b   1.000
_cell.length_c   1.000
_cell.angle_alpha   90.00
_cell.angle_beta   90.00
_cell.angle_gamma   90.00
#
_symmetry.space_group_name_H-M   'P 1'
#
loop_
_entity.id
_entity.type
_entity.pdbx_description
1 polymer ?
#
loop_
_entity_poly.entity_id
_entity_poly.type
_entity_poly.pdbx_seq_one_letter_code
_entity_poly.pdbx_strand_id
1 'polypeptide(L)'
;MTGVAIIFLTIAAIYLLSAYSSRQAALLLVGAGFGLVLYHAGFGFTSAFHALLTTGDGRGLRAQMLMLAIATLLFAPLIAFGDAGGAVAPLSLSVLAGAFIFGIGMQLGGG
;
A
#
# COMPACT_ATOMS: atom_id res chain seq x y z
N MET A 1 8.40 -21.58 4.87
CA MET A 1 7.39 -20.72 4.21
C MET A 1 8.02 -19.69 3.27
N THR A 2 9.13 -19.04 3.65
CA THR A 2 9.87 -18.09 2.79
C THR A 2 10.36 -18.67 1.46
N GLY A 3 10.90 -19.89 1.45
CA GLY A 3 11.35 -20.55 0.21
C GLY A 3 10.22 -20.78 -0.80
N VAL A 4 9.03 -21.11 -0.33
CA VAL A 4 7.84 -21.29 -1.19
C VAL A 4 7.41 -19.96 -1.82
N ALA A 5 7.38 -18.88 -1.04
CA ALA A 5 7.04 -17.55 -1.55
C ALA A 5 8.03 -17.08 -2.63
N ILE A 6 9.34 -17.31 -2.44
CA ILE A 6 10.37 -16.96 -3.43
C ILE A 6 10.17 -17.76 -4.72
N ILE A 7 9.90 -19.06 -4.62
CA ILE A 7 9.64 -19.91 -5.79
C ILE A 7 8.43 -19.39 -6.58
N PHE A 8 7.31 -19.11 -5.89
CA PHE A 8 6.12 -18.57 -6.54
C PHE A 8 6.36 -17.21 -7.20
N LEU A 9 7.04 -16.28 -6.51
CA LEU A 9 7.40 -14.97 -7.08
C LEU A 9 8.30 -15.11 -8.30
N THR A 10 9.25 -16.05 -8.28
CA THR A 10 10.16 -16.30 -9.40
C THR A 10 9.42 -16.86 -10.61
N ILE A 11 8.56 -17.87 -10.40
CA ILE A 11 7.74 -18.45 -11.47
C ILE A 11 6.81 -17.39 -12.08
N ALA A 12 6.13 -16.61 -11.22
CA ALA A 12 5.24 -15.55 -11.68
C ALA A 12 6.00 -14.46 -12.45
N ALA A 13 7.21 -14.07 -12.01
CA ALA A 13 8.03 -13.10 -12.72
C ALA A 13 8.48 -13.61 -14.10
N ILE A 14 8.94 -14.87 -14.20
CA ILE A 14 9.32 -15.50 -15.48
C ILE A 14 8.11 -15.56 -16.42
N TYR A 15 6.95 -15.96 -15.90
CA TYR A 15 5.72 -16.02 -16.69
C TYR A 15 5.35 -14.63 -17.23
N LEU A 16 5.34 -13.59 -16.41
CA LEU A 16 5.02 -12.22 -16.83
C LEU A 16 6.02 -11.66 -17.85
N LEU A 17 7.31 -12.03 -17.73
CA LEU A 17 8.34 -11.69 -18.72
C LEU A 17 8.08 -12.36 -20.07
N SER A 18 7.65 -13.63 -20.07
CA SER A 18 7.39 -14.38 -21.30
C SER A 18 6.06 -14.05 -21.98
N ALA A 19 5.01 -13.77 -21.20
CA ALA A 19 3.65 -13.68 -21.71
C ALA A 19 3.14 -12.24 -21.88
N TYR A 20 3.77 -11.26 -21.21
CA TYR A 20 3.28 -9.89 -21.21
C TYR A 20 4.37 -8.84 -21.44
N SER A 21 5.12 -8.44 -20.40
CA SER A 21 6.15 -7.40 -20.51
C SER A 21 7.04 -7.32 -19.27
N SER A 22 8.24 -6.76 -19.45
CA SER A 22 9.16 -6.42 -18.36
C SER A 22 8.54 -5.47 -17.33
N ARG A 23 7.66 -4.55 -17.77
CA ARG A 23 6.95 -3.63 -16.88
C ARG A 23 6.07 -4.38 -15.87
N GLN A 24 5.32 -5.40 -16.32
CA GLN A 24 4.45 -6.16 -15.42
C GLN A 24 5.25 -7.00 -14.42
N ALA A 25 6.36 -7.60 -14.87
CA ALA A 25 7.27 -8.30 -13.96
C ALA A 25 7.88 -7.35 -12.92
N ALA A 26 8.24 -6.12 -13.31
CA ALA A 26 8.72 -5.10 -12.37
C ALA A 26 7.62 -4.69 -11.37
N LEU A 27 6.37 -4.52 -11.81
CA LEU A 27 5.24 -4.20 -10.94
C LEU A 27 4.95 -5.32 -9.92
N LEU A 28 5.12 -6.59 -10.32
CA LEU A 28 5.03 -7.71 -9.38
C LEU A 28 6.06 -7.59 -8.26
N LEU A 29 7.31 -7.28 -8.60
CA LEU A 29 8.38 -7.11 -7.60
C LEU A 29 8.12 -5.92 -6.68
N VAL A 30 7.60 -4.81 -7.21
CA VAL A 30 7.17 -3.65 -6.41
C VAL A 30 6.05 -4.07 -5.43
N GLY A 31 5.01 -4.76 -5.92
CA GLY A 31 3.91 -5.24 -5.08
C GLY A 31 4.38 -6.22 -4.00
N ALA A 32 5.27 -7.15 -4.34
CA ALA A 32 5.86 -8.09 -3.40
C ALA A 32 6.70 -7.40 -2.33
N GLY A 33 7.51 -6.40 -2.73
CA GLY A 33 8.29 -5.58 -1.81
C GLY A 33 7.41 -4.79 -0.84
N PHE A 34 6.36 -4.13 -1.33
CA PHE A 34 5.39 -3.46 -0.47
C PHE A 34 4.69 -4.43 0.48
N GLY A 35 4.24 -5.58 -0.02
CA GLY A 35 3.61 -6.61 0.82
C GLY A 35 4.51 -7.10 1.95
N LEU A 36 5.80 -7.32 1.65
CA LEU A 36 6.79 -7.73 2.65
C LEU A 36 7.00 -6.64 3.72
N VAL A 37 7.19 -5.38 3.29
CA VAL A 37 7.41 -4.25 4.21
C VAL A 37 6.19 -4.04 5.10
N LEU A 38 4.98 -4.03 4.52
CA LEU A 38 3.74 -3.83 5.27
C LEU A 38 3.47 -4.96 6.26
N TYR A 39 3.67 -6.21 5.84
CA TYR A 39 3.52 -7.37 6.71
C TYR A 39 4.52 -7.33 7.87
N HIS A 40 5.79 -7.07 7.59
CA HIS A 40 6.83 -7.07 8.62
C HIS A 40 6.69 -5.89 9.59
N ALA A 41 6.27 -4.72 9.09
CA ALA A 41 6.02 -3.56 9.92
C ALA A 41 4.73 -3.67 10.76
N GLY A 42 3.88 -4.69 10.54
CA GLY A 42 2.55 -4.78 11.13
C GLY A 42 1.72 -3.51 10.84
N PHE A 43 1.97 -2.91 9.67
CA PHE A 43 1.54 -1.55 9.39
C PHE A 43 0.06 -1.54 9.01
N GLY A 44 -0.79 -1.15 9.97
CA GLY A 44 -2.23 -1.01 9.79
C GLY A 44 -2.69 0.43 9.95
N PHE A 45 -3.71 0.83 9.18
CA PHE A 45 -4.33 2.13 9.34
C PHE A 45 -5.15 2.18 10.63
N THR A 46 -6.07 1.24 10.81
CA THR A 46 -6.95 1.12 11.98
C THR A 46 -6.18 0.96 13.30
N SER A 47 -5.22 0.04 13.33
CA SER A 47 -4.50 -0.33 14.56
C SER A 47 -3.69 0.83 15.14
N ALA A 48 -3.11 1.68 14.30
CA ALA A 48 -2.36 2.86 14.73
C ALA A 48 -3.25 3.92 15.43
N PHE A 49 -4.44 4.18 14.89
CA PHE A 49 -5.40 5.10 15.53
C PHE A 49 -5.96 4.49 16.81
N HIS A 50 -6.27 3.18 16.80
CA HIS A 50 -6.75 2.48 17.98
C HIS A 50 -5.71 2.52 19.12
N ALA A 51 -4.44 2.22 18.84
CA ALA A 51 -3.35 2.28 19.81
C ALA A 51 -3.16 3.69 20.39
N LEU A 52 -3.20 4.73 19.55
CA LEU A 52 -3.14 6.11 20.01
C LEU A 52 -4.28 6.43 20.99
N LEU A 53 -5.51 6.04 20.67
CA LEU A 53 -6.68 6.39 21.48
C LEU A 53 -6.81 5.57 22.77
N THR A 54 -6.36 4.31 22.74
CA THR A 54 -6.53 3.39 23.88
C THR A 54 -5.35 3.39 24.84
N THR A 55 -4.12 3.48 24.33
CA THR A 55 -2.89 3.39 25.14
C THR A 55 -2.01 4.63 25.04
N GLY A 56 -2.37 5.62 24.20
CA GLY A 56 -1.55 6.79 23.94
C GLY A 56 -0.36 6.54 23.01
N ASP A 57 -0.23 5.34 22.44
CA ASP A 57 0.90 5.01 21.56
C ASP A 57 0.72 5.58 20.15
N GLY A 58 1.33 6.74 19.92
CA GLY A 58 1.28 7.43 18.63
C GLY A 58 2.34 6.99 17.60
N ARG A 59 3.17 5.97 17.87
CA ARG A 59 4.26 5.57 16.96
C ARG A 59 3.75 5.17 15.57
N GLY A 60 2.66 4.41 15.51
CA GLY A 60 2.04 4.00 14.25
C GLY A 60 1.52 5.19 13.44
N LEU A 61 0.83 6.13 14.10
CA LEU A 61 0.31 7.33 13.43
C LEU A 61 1.46 8.22 12.90
N ARG A 62 2.54 8.37 13.69
CA ARG A 62 3.74 9.11 13.24
C ARG A 62 4.39 8.44 12.04
N ALA A 63 4.46 7.12 12.01
CA ALA A 63 4.97 6.37 10.86
C ALA A 63 4.11 6.60 9.60
N GLN A 64 2.77 6.65 9.74
CA GLN A 64 1.86 7.02 8.64
C GLN A 64 2.10 8.43 8.13
N MET A 65 2.21 9.41 9.03
CA MET A 65 2.47 10.79 8.64
C MET A 65 3.83 10.95 7.94
N LEU A 66 4.87 10.25 8.43
CA LEU A 66 6.18 10.24 7.80
C LEU A 66 6.14 9.57 6.42
N MET A 67 5.46 8.42 6.29
CA MET A 67 5.26 7.76 5.00
C MET A 67 4.55 8.68 4.01
N LEU A 68 3.46 9.35 4.43
CA LEU A 68 2.73 10.30 3.60
C LEU A 68 3.63 11.47 3.17
N ALA A 69 4.43 12.02 4.09
CA ALA A 69 5.36 13.10 3.79
C ALA A 69 6.42 12.67 2.75
N ILE A 70 7.04 11.50 2.95
CA ILE A 70 8.03 10.95 2.00
C ILE A 70 7.38 10.68 0.65
N ALA A 71 6.22 10.03 0.62
CA ALA A 71 5.48 9.76 -0.61
C ALA A 71 5.17 11.06 -1.35
N THR A 72 4.72 12.10 -0.63
CA THR A 72 4.43 13.42 -1.22
C THR A 72 5.69 14.06 -1.80
N LEU A 73 6.81 14.04 -1.07
CA LEU A 73 8.09 14.61 -1.53
C LEU A 73 8.65 13.90 -2.76
N LEU A 74 8.41 12.59 -2.90
CA LEU A 74 8.86 11.82 -4.06
C LEU A 74 7.90 11.93 -5.26
N PHE A 75 6.59 11.81 -5.02
CA PHE A 75 5.60 11.76 -6.10
C PHE A 75 5.20 13.15 -6.61
N ALA A 76 5.17 14.19 -5.77
CA ALA A 76 4.76 15.51 -6.25
C ALA A 76 5.69 16.06 -7.35
N PRO A 77 7.05 16.00 -7.22
CA PRO A 77 7.93 16.38 -8.31
C PRO A 77 7.81 15.46 -9.53
N LEU A 78 7.62 14.16 -9.31
CA LEU A 78 7.45 13.19 -10.39
C LEU A 78 6.21 13.47 -11.25
N ILE A 79 5.11 13.89 -10.61
CA ILE A 79 3.86 14.28 -11.28
C ILE A 79 3.99 15.67 -11.92
N ALA A 80 4.66 16.61 -11.26
CA ALA A 80 4.77 17.98 -11.75
C ALA A 80 5.72 18.14 -12.94
N PHE A 81 6.81 17.37 -12.96
CA PHE A 81 7.90 17.53 -13.93
C PHE A 81 8.16 16.29 -14.80
N GLY A 82 7.60 15.13 -14.42
CA GLY A 82 7.73 13.89 -15.19
C GLY A 82 6.48 13.60 -16.02
N ASP A 83 6.51 12.48 -16.75
CA ASP A 83 5.38 11.99 -17.55
C ASP A 83 4.31 11.23 -16.73
N ALA A 84 4.33 11.36 -15.39
CA ALA A 84 3.39 10.68 -14.52
C ALA A 84 2.11 11.50 -14.32
N GLY A 85 0.95 10.93 -14.65
CA GLY A 85 -0.34 11.55 -14.37
C GLY A 85 -0.76 11.38 -12.90
N GLY A 86 -1.25 12.45 -12.28
CA GLY A 86 -1.89 12.39 -10.97
C GLY A 86 -3.27 11.75 -11.04
N ALA A 87 -3.51 10.71 -10.24
CA ALA A 87 -4.83 10.08 -10.11
C ALA A 87 -5.73 10.89 -9.17
N VAL A 88 -6.28 12.01 -9.66
CA VAL A 88 -7.16 12.88 -8.86
C VAL A 88 -8.61 12.40 -8.97
N ALA A 89 -9.15 11.89 -7.87
CA ALA A 89 -10.56 11.52 -7.75
C ALA A 89 -11.33 12.62 -6.98
N PRO A 90 -12.33 13.29 -7.58
CA PRO A 90 -13.14 14.29 -6.90
C PRO A 90 -13.90 13.70 -5.71
N LEU A 91 -14.14 14.50 -4.68
CA LEU A 91 -14.98 14.12 -3.55
C LEU A 91 -16.42 13.89 -4.04
N SER A 92 -17.00 12.76 -3.68
CA SER A 92 -18.37 12.40 -4.04
C SER A 92 -19.05 11.64 -2.90
N LEU A 93 -20.38 11.54 -2.97
CA LEU A 93 -21.14 10.71 -2.02
C LEU A 93 -20.77 9.23 -2.13
N SER A 94 -20.38 8.76 -3.33
CA SER A 94 -19.92 7.38 -3.53
C SER A 94 -18.60 7.10 -2.79
N VAL A 95 -17.68 8.07 -2.72
CA VAL A 95 -16.45 7.94 -1.92
C VAL A 95 -16.79 7.78 -0.44
N LEU A 96 -17.74 8.57 0.08
CA LEU A 96 -18.15 8.48 1.48
C LEU A 96 -18.79 7.11 1.79
N ALA A 97 -19.73 6.66 0.96
CA ALA A 97 -20.37 5.36 1.13
C ALA A 97 -19.36 4.21 1.03
N GLY A 98 -18.45 4.27 0.05
CA GLY A 98 -17.38 3.29 -0.14
C GLY A 98 -16.42 3.24 1.05
N ALA A 99 -15.99 4.39 1.56
CA ALA A 99 -15.12 4.46 2.73
C ALA A 99 -15.76 3.86 3.98
N PHE A 100 -17.07 4.08 4.19
CA PHE A 100 -17.80 3.50 5.31
C PHE A 100 -17.90 1.97 5.22
N ILE A 101 -18.29 1.44 4.06
CA ILE A 101 -18.39 -0.01 3.83
C ILE A 101 -17.00 -0.66 3.93
N PHE A 102 -15.97 -0.02 3.37
CA PHE A 102 -14.58 -0.46 3.48
C PHE A 102 -14.12 -0.52 4.94
N GLY A 103 -14.47 0.49 5.75
CA GLY A 103 -14.22 0.49 7.19
C GLY A 103 -14.84 -0.71 7.91
N ILE A 104 -16.09 -1.04 7.61
CA ILE A 104 -16.75 -2.25 8.14
C ILE A 104 -15.96 -3.50 7.73
N GLY A 105 -15.57 -3.59 6.46
CA GLY A 105 -14.77 -4.70 5.94
C GLY A 105 -13.43 -4.88 6.67
N MET A 106 -12.71 -3.79 6.93
CA MET A 106 -11.45 -3.83 7.69
C MET A 106 -11.66 -4.40 9.10
N GLN A 107 -12.70 -3.96 9.81
CA GLN A 107 -13.00 -4.48 11.15
C GLN A 107 -13.31 -5.98 11.13
N LEU A 108 -14.06 -6.45 10.12
CA LEU A 108 -14.35 -7.88 9.95
C LEU A 108 -13.11 -8.69 9.55
N GLY A 109 -12.16 -8.07 8.85
CA GLY A 109 -10.90 -8.66 8.41
C GLY A 109 -9.82 -8.76 9.51
N GLY A 110 -10.10 -8.27 10.72
CA GLY A 110 -9.14 -8.29 11.83
C GLY A 110 -8.32 -7.01 12.02
N GLY A 111 -8.67 -5.93 11.32
CA GLY A 111 -8.06 -4.60 11.45
C GLY A 111 -7.09 -4.23 10.34
#